data_AF-A0A8H8QYV4-F1
#
_entry.id   AF-A0A8H8QYV4-F1
#
_cell.length_a   1.000
_cell.length_b   1.000
_cell.length_c   1.000
_cell.angle_alpha   90.00
_cell.angle_beta   90.00
_cell.angle_gamma   90.00
#
_symmetry.space_group_name_H-M   'P 1'
#
loop_
_entity.id
_entity.type
_entity.pdbx_description
1 polymer ?
#
loop_
_entity_poly.entity_id
_entity_poly.type
_entity_poly.pdbx_seq_one_letter_code
_entity_poly.pdbx_strand_id
1 'polypeptide(L)'
;MAHPQLAEAEESLSSFEDSLRCRSSSSDSSWKNLPRVEWKQYIRANSAKKFYRKSWFYVTASLLVLGVIATLSWLSLALSLPQRNKPRASSNRVNSLVEDWNTPEDSVGLLSPWNIDFTKGIVPLQCHSHNDYFRAVPLFEALAAGCTGVEADIHLPTKAGSEDLLVGHASSSLSQDRTLQKLYIQPLITILENLNNVSAVSDGSNWNGIFQSSPNTTLIVLLDFKSNGIELWPYVNQQLEGFRSKGWLTHWNSSTGITWAPIIVVASGNAPFNLLNSNTTYRDIFYDAPLDDISNPIYDNTNSYYASVSMPHALGKQWLWKFSPAQLAKMNKQINAASMKGLKARYWETPTWPVNFKDYVSGILIENGIGMLNVDAFSSTLYFPLLTKFGQNRLVW
;
A
#
# COMPACT_ATOMS: atom_id res chain seq x y z
N MET A 1 19.79 43.86 -44.52
CA MET A 1 19.18 44.96 -45.30
C MET A 1 17.74 45.09 -44.84
N ALA A 2 17.18 46.20 -44.38
CA ALA A 2 17.69 47.50 -43.94
C ALA A 2 16.55 48.09 -43.08
N HIS A 3 16.90 48.68 -41.93
CA HIS A 3 16.03 49.63 -41.23
C HIS A 3 15.89 50.92 -42.05
N PRO A 4 14.86 51.74 -41.77
CA PRO A 4 15.02 53.18 -41.82
C PRO A 4 14.82 53.83 -40.44
N GLN A 5 15.87 54.56 -40.05
CA GLN A 5 15.94 55.77 -39.21
C GLN A 5 15.14 56.93 -39.86
N LEU A 6 14.88 58.14 -39.33
CA LEU A 6 15.07 58.93 -38.10
C LEU A 6 14.22 60.23 -38.36
N ALA A 7 13.53 60.78 -37.36
CA ALA A 7 13.77 62.10 -36.72
C ALA A 7 13.31 63.39 -37.46
N GLU A 8 12.67 64.29 -36.70
CA GLU A 8 12.77 65.77 -36.70
C GLU A 8 12.03 66.27 -35.43
N ALA A 9 12.71 66.81 -34.40
CA ALA A 9 13.28 68.17 -34.21
C ALA A 9 12.22 69.17 -33.65
N GLU A 10 12.35 69.61 -32.38
CA GLU A 10 12.89 70.93 -31.91
C GLU A 10 12.14 72.13 -32.53
N GLU A 11 11.50 73.05 -31.79
CA GLU A 11 12.07 74.19 -31.04
C GLU A 11 10.84 75.03 -30.59
N SER A 12 10.74 75.73 -29.45
CA SER A 12 11.46 76.96 -29.12
C SER A 12 10.86 77.59 -27.84
N LEU A 13 11.72 78.28 -27.10
CA LEU A 13 11.45 79.08 -25.91
C LEU A 13 10.73 80.42 -26.20
N SER A 14 10.10 80.94 -25.13
CA SER A 14 9.93 82.37 -24.78
C SER A 14 8.60 83.08 -25.08
N SER A 15 7.90 83.43 -24.00
CA SER A 15 7.27 84.73 -23.72
C SER A 15 6.78 84.66 -22.27
N PHE A 16 7.58 85.07 -21.29
CA PHE A 16 7.70 86.43 -20.76
C PHE A 16 6.33 87.08 -20.45
N GLU A 17 6.09 87.16 -19.14
CA GLU A 17 5.46 88.27 -18.40
C GLU A 17 4.39 89.10 -19.12
N ASP A 18 3.14 88.98 -18.68
CA ASP A 18 2.43 90.15 -18.12
C ASP A 18 1.05 89.77 -17.55
N SER A 19 0.88 89.97 -16.24
CA SER A 19 -0.22 90.77 -15.68
C SER A 19 -0.33 90.57 -14.17
N LEU A 20 0.49 91.35 -13.46
CA LEU A 20 0.15 91.82 -12.12
C LEU A 20 -1.08 92.73 -12.21
N ARG A 21 -2.14 92.46 -11.45
CA ARG A 21 -2.78 93.47 -10.59
C ARG A 21 -3.80 92.92 -9.58
N CYS A 22 -3.46 93.18 -8.31
CA CYS A 22 -4.31 93.43 -7.14
C CYS A 22 -5.12 92.23 -6.58
N ARG A 23 -5.14 91.95 -5.25
CA ARG A 23 -5.05 92.83 -4.07
C ARG A 23 -4.82 91.99 -2.80
N SER A 24 -3.99 92.50 -1.88
CA SER A 24 -3.97 92.42 -0.38
C SER A 24 -4.69 91.25 0.32
N SER A 25 -4.15 90.55 1.32
CA SER A 25 -3.46 90.89 2.58
C SER A 25 -3.09 89.55 3.26
N SER A 26 -2.15 89.32 4.18
CA SER A 26 -1.53 90.10 5.26
C SER A 26 -0.31 89.31 5.76
N SER A 27 0.73 90.02 6.17
CA SER A 27 1.92 89.53 6.87
C SER A 27 1.60 88.84 8.20
N ASP A 28 2.35 87.77 8.56
CA ASP A 28 3.09 87.83 9.83
C ASP A 28 4.21 86.76 9.91
N SER A 29 5.36 87.19 10.38
CA SER A 29 6.57 86.38 10.58
C SER A 29 6.82 86.18 12.07
N SER A 30 6.66 84.96 12.59
CA SER A 30 7.03 84.63 13.97
C SER A 30 7.43 83.16 14.10
N TRP A 31 8.70 82.85 13.82
CA TRP A 31 9.34 81.59 14.21
C TRP A 31 10.40 81.85 15.27
N LYS A 32 9.97 82.29 16.46
CA LYS A 32 10.75 82.14 17.69
C LYS A 32 9.80 81.80 18.84
N ASN A 33 10.08 80.67 19.50
CA ASN A 33 9.54 80.16 20.77
C ASN A 33 8.54 78.98 20.67
N LEU A 34 9.07 77.76 20.54
CA LEU A 34 8.39 76.56 21.02
C LEU A 34 8.82 76.29 22.48
N PRO A 35 7.89 76.03 23.42
CA PRO A 35 8.23 75.79 24.81
C PRO A 35 8.88 74.41 25.00
N ARG A 36 9.98 74.38 25.76
CA ARG A 36 10.82 73.21 26.11
C ARG A 36 10.07 72.02 26.75
N VAL A 37 8.79 72.20 27.10
CA VAL A 37 7.94 71.22 27.80
C VAL A 37 7.25 70.25 26.82
N GLU A 38 6.79 70.74 25.66
CA GLU A 38 6.13 69.90 24.65
C GLU A 38 7.09 68.91 23.98
N TRP A 39 8.34 69.32 23.75
CA TRP A 39 9.39 68.43 23.22
C TRP A 39 9.69 67.23 24.14
N LYS A 40 9.65 67.42 25.47
CA LYS A 40 9.88 66.32 26.43
C LYS A 40 8.72 65.33 26.46
N GLN A 41 7.47 65.80 26.31
CA GLN A 41 6.30 64.92 26.19
C GLN A 41 6.30 64.15 24.86
N TYR A 42 6.64 64.80 23.75
CA TYR A 42 6.78 64.15 22.44
C TYR A 42 7.86 63.06 22.45
N ILE A 43 9.04 63.32 23.03
CA ILE A 43 10.12 62.33 23.17
C ILE A 43 9.71 61.17 24.10
N ARG A 44 9.00 61.44 25.21
CA ARG A 44 8.49 60.38 26.11
C ARG A 44 7.43 59.51 25.43
N ALA A 45 6.52 60.09 24.66
CA ALA A 45 5.51 59.35 23.91
C ALA A 45 6.12 58.49 22.79
N ASN A 46 7.13 59.01 22.07
CA ASN A 46 7.87 58.22 21.07
C ASN A 46 8.76 57.15 21.70
N SER A 47 9.36 57.42 22.86
CA SER A 47 10.08 56.45 23.68
C SER A 47 9.19 55.31 24.14
N ALA A 48 7.97 55.62 24.64
CA ALA A 48 6.98 54.63 25.03
C ALA A 48 6.52 53.80 23.82
N LYS A 49 6.20 54.41 22.67
CA LYS A 49 5.85 53.68 21.44
C LYS A 49 6.99 52.77 20.95
N LYS A 50 8.25 53.23 21.03
CA LYS A 50 9.44 52.42 20.69
C LYS A 50 9.63 51.25 21.66
N PHE A 51 9.39 51.48 22.95
CA PHE A 51 9.40 50.45 23.99
C PHE A 51 8.31 49.41 23.75
N TYR A 52 7.06 49.82 23.50
CA TYR A 52 5.96 48.91 23.17
C TYR A 52 6.22 48.08 21.91
N ARG A 53 6.78 48.67 20.84
CA ARG A 53 7.17 47.93 19.62
C ARG A 53 8.29 46.93 19.90
N LYS A 54 9.27 47.29 20.73
CA LYS A 54 10.37 46.39 21.11
C LYS A 54 9.86 45.23 22.00
N SER A 55 8.97 45.52 22.94
CA SER A 55 8.31 44.50 23.78
C SER A 55 7.43 43.56 22.96
N TRP A 56 6.65 44.07 22.01
CA TRP A 56 5.87 43.24 21.09
C TRP A 56 6.76 42.36 20.22
N PHE A 57 7.87 42.89 19.72
CA PHE A 57 8.85 42.10 18.98
C PHE A 57 9.38 40.92 19.81
N TYR A 58 9.75 41.15 21.08
CA TYR A 58 10.18 40.07 21.97
C TYR A 58 9.07 39.06 22.26
N VAL A 59 7.84 39.49 22.46
CA VAL A 59 6.69 38.59 22.65
C VAL A 59 6.47 37.72 21.41
N THR A 60 6.47 38.31 20.22
CA THR A 60 6.29 37.56 18.97
C THR A 60 7.45 36.61 18.68
N ALA A 61 8.69 37.02 18.98
CA ALA A 61 9.87 36.17 18.85
C ALA A 61 9.81 34.98 19.82
N SER A 62 9.42 35.22 21.07
CA SER A 62 9.23 34.15 22.07
C SER A 62 8.13 33.18 21.66
N LEU A 63 7.00 33.66 21.14
CA LEU A 63 5.92 32.79 20.64
C LEU A 63 6.36 31.95 19.43
N LEU A 64 7.15 32.52 18.51
CA LEU A 64 7.74 31.79 17.39
C LEU A 64 8.70 30.69 17.88
N VAL A 65 9.58 31.01 18.83
CA VAL A 65 10.51 30.04 19.41
C VAL A 65 9.74 28.91 20.12
N LEU A 66 8.71 29.24 20.91
CA LEU A 66 7.85 28.24 21.54
C LEU A 66 7.12 27.37 20.52
N GLY A 67 6.65 27.94 19.40
CA GLY A 67 6.04 27.21 18.30
C GLY A 67 7.02 26.25 17.60
N VAL A 68 8.27 26.68 17.39
CA VAL A 68 9.34 25.83 16.85
C VAL A 68 9.68 24.69 17.81
N ILE A 69 9.81 24.98 19.11
CA ILE A 69 10.05 23.94 20.12
C ILE A 69 8.89 22.95 20.16
N ALA A 70 7.64 23.42 20.19
CA ALA A 70 6.46 22.55 20.20
C ALA A 70 6.37 21.67 18.96
N THR A 71 6.67 22.21 17.77
CA THR A 71 6.70 21.44 16.53
C THR A 71 7.83 20.42 16.49
N LEU A 72 9.03 20.77 16.95
CA LEU A 72 10.16 19.83 17.06
C LEU A 72 9.88 18.73 18.11
N SER A 73 9.28 19.08 19.25
CA SER A 73 8.86 18.10 20.26
C SER A 73 7.77 17.19 19.73
N TRP A 74 6.77 17.72 19.03
CA TRP A 74 5.73 16.94 18.37
C TRP A 74 6.31 16.02 17.29
N LEU A 75 7.24 16.51 16.46
CA LEU A 75 7.91 15.73 15.43
C LEU A 75 8.77 14.61 16.06
N SER A 76 9.51 14.91 17.13
CA SER A 76 10.29 13.92 17.88
C SER A 76 9.39 12.84 18.50
N LEU A 77 8.27 13.22 19.11
CA LEU A 77 7.26 12.29 19.64
C LEU A 77 6.63 11.47 18.50
N ALA A 78 6.24 12.10 17.40
CA ALA A 78 5.66 11.43 16.23
C ALA A 78 6.62 10.44 15.58
N LEU A 79 7.93 10.72 15.59
CA LEU A 79 8.97 9.81 15.08
C LEU A 79 9.31 8.68 16.07
N SER A 80 9.22 8.91 17.38
CA SER A 80 9.66 7.94 18.41
C SER A 80 8.55 7.04 18.97
N LEU A 81 7.32 7.52 19.08
CA LEU A 81 6.18 6.75 19.61
C LEU A 81 5.85 5.48 18.80
N PRO A 82 5.87 5.48 17.45
CA PRO A 82 5.60 4.28 16.67
C PRO A 82 6.64 3.17 16.86
N GLN A 83 7.86 3.51 17.27
CA GLN A 83 8.92 2.51 17.50
C GLN A 83 8.74 1.76 18.83
N ARG A 84 8.16 2.40 19.86
CA ARG A 84 8.07 1.81 21.22
C ARG A 84 6.88 0.86 21.42
N ASN A 85 5.84 0.97 20.60
CA ASN A 85 4.60 0.19 20.76
C ASN A 85 4.40 -0.90 19.69
N LYS A 86 5.46 -1.31 18.99
CA LYS A 86 5.35 -2.43 18.04
C LYS A 86 5.13 -3.73 18.84
N PRO A 87 4.06 -4.50 18.58
CA PRO A 87 3.93 -5.82 19.14
C PRO A 87 5.17 -6.63 18.80
N ARG A 88 5.73 -7.34 19.80
CA ARG A 88 6.90 -8.17 19.59
C ARG A 88 6.49 -9.36 18.72
N ALA A 89 7.15 -9.54 17.58
CA ALA A 89 6.95 -10.71 16.74
C ALA A 89 7.20 -12.00 17.55
N SER A 90 6.47 -13.07 17.23
CA SER A 90 6.67 -14.37 17.85
C SER A 90 8.08 -14.89 17.57
N SER A 91 8.69 -15.60 18.53
CA SER A 91 10.08 -16.07 18.42
C SER A 91 10.23 -17.35 17.56
N ASN A 92 9.44 -17.50 16.51
CA ASN A 92 9.46 -18.67 15.62
C ASN A 92 10.53 -18.56 14.53
N ARG A 93 10.79 -19.66 13.81
CA ARG A 93 11.87 -19.69 12.80
C ARG A 93 11.60 -18.77 11.62
N VAL A 94 10.35 -18.63 11.15
CA VAL A 94 10.07 -17.75 10.01
C VAL A 94 10.43 -16.29 10.31
N ASN A 95 10.22 -15.81 11.54
CA ASN A 95 10.59 -14.46 11.95
C ASN A 95 12.11 -14.24 12.00
N SER A 96 12.92 -15.24 12.35
CA SER A 96 14.38 -15.11 12.32
C SER A 96 14.97 -15.35 10.93
N LEU A 97 14.34 -16.16 10.09
CA LEU A 97 14.78 -16.41 8.71
C LEU A 97 14.80 -15.12 7.88
N VAL A 98 13.85 -14.22 8.14
CA VAL A 98 13.81 -12.89 7.50
C VAL A 98 15.10 -12.08 7.75
N GLU A 99 15.79 -12.31 8.87
CA GLU A 99 17.06 -11.63 9.19
C GLU A 99 18.28 -12.31 8.52
N ASP A 100 18.18 -13.60 8.18
CA ASP A 100 19.28 -14.42 7.65
C ASP A 100 19.37 -14.39 6.11
N TRP A 101 18.30 -14.00 5.42
CA TRP A 101 18.20 -14.05 3.96
C TRP A 101 19.10 -13.03 3.26
N ASN A 102 19.84 -13.48 2.25
CA ASN A 102 20.64 -12.61 1.39
C ASN A 102 20.24 -12.69 -0.09
N THR A 103 19.97 -13.89 -0.61
CA THR A 103 19.76 -14.15 -2.04
C THR A 103 18.58 -15.09 -2.29
N PRO A 104 17.95 -15.09 -3.48
CA PRO A 104 16.91 -16.06 -3.84
C PRO A 104 17.32 -17.53 -3.65
N GLU A 105 18.60 -17.86 -3.79
CA GLU A 105 19.14 -19.20 -3.55
C GLU A 105 19.00 -19.66 -2.08
N ASP A 106 18.90 -18.72 -1.14
CA ASP A 106 18.76 -19.01 0.29
C ASP A 106 17.37 -19.55 0.65
N SER A 107 16.40 -19.49 -0.26
CA SER A 107 14.99 -19.80 0.02
C SER A 107 14.72 -21.22 0.49
N VAL A 108 15.50 -22.17 -0.01
CA VAL A 108 15.48 -23.56 0.44
C VAL A 108 16.62 -23.82 1.42
N GLY A 109 17.79 -23.20 1.21
CA GLY A 109 18.97 -23.41 2.04
C GLY A 109 18.73 -23.09 3.52
N LEU A 110 18.03 -21.99 3.82
CA LEU A 110 17.75 -21.54 5.19
C LEU A 110 16.66 -22.35 5.91
N LEU A 111 15.96 -23.24 5.19
CA LEU A 111 14.99 -24.17 5.76
C LEU A 111 15.65 -25.44 6.34
N SER A 112 16.96 -25.64 6.10
CA SER A 112 17.72 -26.79 6.58
C SER A 112 18.75 -26.39 7.66
N PRO A 113 18.85 -27.12 8.79
CA PRO A 113 17.96 -28.19 9.21
C PRO A 113 16.55 -27.67 9.54
N TRP A 114 15.53 -28.51 9.36
CA TRP A 114 14.15 -28.13 9.62
C TRP A 114 13.93 -27.74 11.09
N ASN A 115 13.20 -26.66 11.30
CA ASN A 115 12.79 -26.20 12.63
C ASN A 115 11.30 -26.50 12.87
N ILE A 116 11.00 -27.30 13.89
CA ILE A 116 9.62 -27.72 14.19
C ILE A 116 8.69 -26.57 14.59
N ASP A 117 9.23 -25.45 15.06
CA ASP A 117 8.46 -24.26 15.45
C ASP A 117 8.45 -23.23 14.30
N PHE A 118 8.41 -23.67 13.04
CA PHE A 118 8.55 -22.81 11.86
C PHE A 118 7.60 -21.61 11.85
N THR A 119 6.29 -21.84 11.97
CA THR A 119 5.24 -20.81 11.97
C THR A 119 4.42 -20.81 13.27
N LYS A 120 4.92 -21.48 14.32
CA LYS A 120 4.23 -21.58 15.60
C LYS A 120 3.89 -20.20 16.16
N GLY A 121 2.65 -20.05 16.62
CA GLY A 121 2.14 -18.80 17.20
C GLY A 121 1.80 -17.71 16.18
N ILE A 122 1.99 -17.92 14.87
CA ILE A 122 1.46 -17.00 13.85
C ILE A 122 0.01 -17.32 13.62
N VAL A 123 -0.87 -16.34 13.81
CA VAL A 123 -2.29 -16.45 13.48
C VAL A 123 -2.45 -16.05 12.02
N PRO A 124 -3.00 -16.92 11.15
CA PRO A 124 -3.27 -16.53 9.77
C PRO A 124 -4.33 -15.44 9.68
N LEU A 125 -4.12 -14.51 8.76
CA LEU A 125 -4.93 -13.33 8.50
C LEU A 125 -5.33 -13.34 7.04
N GLN A 126 -6.58 -12.98 6.74
CA GLN A 126 -7.07 -12.77 5.37
C GLN A 126 -6.48 -11.46 4.79
N CYS A 127 -5.16 -11.43 4.65
CA CYS A 127 -4.42 -10.43 3.92
C CYS A 127 -3.64 -11.01 2.75
N HIS A 128 -3.56 -10.21 1.71
CA HIS A 128 -2.82 -10.48 0.50
C HIS A 128 -1.59 -9.57 0.48
N SER A 129 -0.42 -10.19 0.56
CA SER A 129 0.87 -9.54 0.36
C SER A 129 1.00 -9.16 -1.10
N HIS A 130 0.55 -7.95 -1.42
CA HIS A 130 0.58 -7.42 -2.77
C HIS A 130 2.02 -7.14 -3.15
N ASN A 131 2.37 -7.41 -4.41
CA ASN A 131 3.71 -7.14 -4.92
C ASN A 131 4.80 -7.78 -4.03
N ASP A 132 4.52 -8.99 -3.51
CA ASP A 132 5.33 -9.66 -2.49
C ASP A 132 6.80 -9.81 -2.90
N TYR A 133 7.06 -9.96 -4.19
CA TYR A 133 8.40 -10.06 -4.76
C TYR A 133 9.22 -8.76 -4.65
N PHE A 134 8.66 -7.62 -4.24
CA PHE A 134 9.42 -6.42 -3.89
C PHE A 134 9.92 -6.42 -2.45
N ARG A 135 9.47 -7.36 -1.62
CA ARG A 135 9.93 -7.49 -0.23
C ARG A 135 11.41 -7.86 -0.16
N ALA A 136 12.01 -7.52 0.98
CA ALA A 136 13.39 -7.91 1.27
C ALA A 136 13.52 -9.43 1.28
N VAL A 137 12.55 -10.11 1.89
CA VAL A 137 12.47 -11.57 1.94
C VAL A 137 11.08 -12.02 1.44
N PRO A 138 10.91 -12.19 0.12
CA PRO A 138 9.66 -12.65 -0.48
C PRO A 138 9.19 -13.97 0.15
N LEU A 139 7.88 -14.20 0.14
CA LEU A 139 7.17 -15.27 0.84
C LEU A 139 7.28 -15.18 2.37
N PHE A 140 8.49 -15.17 2.93
CA PHE A 140 8.72 -15.31 4.36
C PHE A 140 8.25 -14.10 5.17
N GLU A 141 8.42 -12.87 4.68
CA GLU A 141 7.85 -11.69 5.35
C GLU A 141 6.32 -11.76 5.42
N ALA A 142 5.67 -12.26 4.36
CA ALA A 142 4.21 -12.41 4.34
C ALA A 142 3.74 -13.50 5.31
N LEU A 143 4.43 -14.65 5.34
CA LEU A 143 4.14 -15.73 6.28
C LEU A 143 4.37 -15.27 7.72
N ALA A 144 5.46 -14.57 8.00
CA ALA A 144 5.77 -13.95 9.30
C ALA A 144 4.67 -12.99 9.77
N ALA A 145 4.12 -12.20 8.83
CA ALA A 145 3.00 -11.31 9.09
C ALA A 145 1.64 -12.03 9.24
N GLY A 146 1.56 -13.32 8.92
CA GLY A 146 0.34 -14.12 8.93
C GLY A 146 -0.51 -14.00 7.67
N CYS A 147 -0.05 -13.35 6.60
CA CYS A 147 -0.85 -13.21 5.39
C CYS A 147 -1.06 -14.55 4.68
N THR A 148 -2.31 -14.84 4.36
CA THR A 148 -2.70 -16.06 3.63
C THR A 148 -2.68 -15.88 2.11
N GLY A 149 -2.29 -14.73 1.58
CA GLY A 149 -2.08 -14.53 0.15
C GLY A 149 -0.74 -13.88 -0.16
N VAL A 150 -0.09 -14.32 -1.24
CA VAL A 150 1.11 -13.71 -1.84
C VAL A 150 0.93 -13.55 -3.35
N GLU A 151 1.69 -12.66 -3.95
CA GLU A 151 1.64 -12.34 -5.37
C GLU A 151 3.01 -12.45 -6.04
N ALA A 152 3.02 -13.02 -7.25
CA ALA A 152 4.17 -13.04 -8.14
C ALA A 152 3.79 -12.46 -9.50
N ASP A 153 4.43 -11.36 -9.89
CA ASP A 153 4.35 -10.80 -11.25
C ASP A 153 5.25 -11.64 -12.16
N ILE A 154 4.66 -12.50 -12.99
CA ILE A 154 5.40 -13.50 -13.77
C ILE A 154 5.63 -13.08 -15.22
N HIS A 155 6.83 -13.39 -15.70
CA HIS A 155 7.29 -13.14 -17.06
C HIS A 155 7.91 -14.40 -17.67
N LEU A 156 7.85 -14.48 -19.01
CA LEU A 156 8.52 -15.53 -19.76
C LEU A 156 10.03 -15.56 -19.48
N PRO A 157 10.68 -16.74 -19.56
CA PRO A 157 12.13 -16.84 -19.47
C PRO A 157 12.77 -16.01 -20.59
N THR A 158 13.76 -15.18 -20.23
CA THR A 158 14.49 -14.35 -21.21
C THR A 158 15.77 -15.02 -21.71
N LYS A 159 16.25 -16.05 -21.01
CA LYS A 159 17.45 -16.81 -21.37
C LYS A 159 17.07 -18.03 -22.20
N ALA A 160 17.70 -18.19 -23.35
CA ALA A 160 17.51 -19.36 -24.21
C ALA A 160 17.80 -20.67 -23.44
N GLY A 161 16.87 -21.63 -23.54
CA GLY A 161 16.95 -22.91 -22.85
C GLY A 161 16.55 -22.89 -21.37
N SER A 162 16.10 -21.75 -20.83
CA SER A 162 15.50 -21.70 -19.49
C SER A 162 14.00 -21.97 -19.58
N GLU A 163 13.49 -22.75 -18.63
CA GLU A 163 12.05 -23.00 -18.43
C GLU A 163 11.52 -22.26 -17.19
N ASP A 164 12.37 -21.49 -16.53
CA ASP A 164 12.05 -20.79 -15.31
C ASP A 164 11.42 -19.43 -15.58
N LEU A 165 10.14 -19.30 -15.25
CA LEU A 165 9.41 -18.04 -15.17
C LEU A 165 10.14 -17.07 -14.23
N LEU A 166 10.40 -15.87 -14.74
CA LEU A 166 11.02 -14.80 -13.98
C LEU A 166 9.95 -14.02 -13.22
N VAL A 167 10.33 -13.43 -12.09
CA VAL A 167 9.41 -12.65 -11.24
C VAL A 167 9.87 -11.20 -11.14
N GLY A 168 8.98 -10.26 -11.42
CA GLY A 168 9.20 -8.82 -11.28
C GLY A 168 8.11 -7.99 -11.95
N HIS A 169 7.99 -6.73 -11.56
CA HIS A 169 6.89 -5.88 -12.01
C HIS A 169 6.95 -5.52 -13.51
N ALA A 170 8.16 -5.28 -14.00
CA ALA A 170 8.41 -4.89 -15.37
C ALA A 170 9.60 -5.67 -15.94
N SER A 171 9.69 -5.77 -17.27
CA SER A 171 10.79 -6.47 -17.95
C SER A 171 12.18 -5.94 -17.57
N SER A 172 12.30 -4.66 -17.21
CA SER A 172 13.55 -4.03 -16.78
C SER A 172 13.97 -4.39 -15.35
N SER A 173 13.07 -4.91 -14.51
CA SER A 173 13.36 -5.36 -13.14
C SER A 173 13.67 -6.85 -13.04
N LEU A 174 13.65 -7.58 -14.17
CA LEU A 174 13.85 -9.02 -14.17
C LEU A 174 15.33 -9.37 -13.96
N SER A 175 15.56 -10.36 -13.12
CA SER A 175 16.88 -10.94 -12.88
C SER A 175 16.80 -12.46 -12.94
N GLN A 176 17.87 -13.11 -13.41
CA GLN A 176 17.88 -14.56 -13.68
C GLN A 176 17.85 -15.43 -12.41
N ASP A 177 18.22 -14.85 -11.28
CA ASP A 177 18.17 -15.45 -9.95
C ASP A 177 16.78 -15.36 -9.31
N ARG A 178 15.90 -14.46 -9.77
CA ARG A 178 14.55 -14.28 -9.24
C ARG A 178 13.52 -15.00 -10.11
N THR A 179 13.41 -16.30 -9.87
CA THR A 179 12.45 -17.17 -10.55
C THR A 179 11.25 -17.52 -9.66
N LEU A 180 10.12 -17.87 -10.27
CA LEU A 180 8.92 -18.34 -9.55
C LEU A 180 9.25 -19.58 -8.70
N GLN A 181 10.11 -20.48 -9.22
CA GLN A 181 10.61 -21.64 -8.48
C GLN A 181 11.34 -21.25 -7.20
N LYS A 182 12.33 -20.36 -7.29
CA LYS A 182 13.18 -19.99 -6.15
C LYS A 182 12.42 -19.17 -5.11
N LEU A 183 11.59 -18.22 -5.54
CA LEU A 183 10.93 -17.31 -4.60
C LEU A 183 9.69 -17.92 -3.93
N TYR A 184 8.98 -18.82 -4.61
CA TYR A 184 7.68 -19.31 -4.15
C TYR A 184 7.55 -20.83 -4.16
N ILE A 185 7.73 -21.48 -5.30
CA ILE A 185 7.32 -22.90 -5.44
C ILE A 185 8.18 -23.83 -4.59
N GLN A 186 9.50 -23.81 -4.76
CA GLN A 186 10.42 -24.69 -4.03
C GLN A 186 10.37 -24.48 -2.51
N PRO A 187 10.47 -23.24 -1.96
CA PRO A 187 10.38 -23.06 -0.51
C PRO A 187 9.03 -23.54 0.04
N LEU A 188 7.91 -23.30 -0.67
CA LEU A 188 6.59 -23.80 -0.26
C LEU A 188 6.51 -25.33 -0.26
N ILE A 189 7.04 -26.00 -1.28
CA ILE A 189 7.12 -27.46 -1.32
C ILE A 189 7.92 -27.96 -0.12
N THR A 190 9.11 -27.43 0.12
CA THR A 190 9.98 -27.84 1.24
C THR A 190 9.29 -27.63 2.59
N ILE A 191 8.62 -26.48 2.80
CA ILE A 191 7.85 -26.21 4.03
C ILE A 191 6.75 -27.25 4.22
N LEU A 192 5.93 -27.49 3.19
CA LEU A 192 4.82 -28.43 3.26
C LEU A 192 5.29 -29.88 3.45
N GLU A 193 6.39 -30.30 2.81
CA GLU A 193 6.97 -31.62 3.01
C GLU A 193 7.37 -31.84 4.47
N ASN A 194 8.07 -30.88 5.06
CA ASN A 194 8.47 -31.00 6.46
C ASN A 194 7.27 -30.96 7.43
N LEU A 195 6.26 -30.14 7.16
CA LEU A 195 5.05 -30.05 8.00
C LEU A 195 4.13 -31.28 7.88
N ASN A 196 4.15 -31.98 6.75
CA ASN A 196 3.32 -33.16 6.52
C ASN A 196 4.06 -34.50 6.75
N ASN A 197 5.39 -34.51 6.80
CA ASN A 197 6.19 -35.69 7.15
C ASN A 197 6.25 -35.93 8.67
N VAL A 198 6.10 -34.87 9.48
CA VAL A 198 5.96 -35.02 10.93
C VAL A 198 4.52 -35.49 11.19
N SER A 199 4.33 -36.53 12.02
CA SER A 199 3.03 -37.13 12.39
C SER A 199 2.08 -36.20 13.16
N ALA A 200 2.07 -34.91 12.85
CA ALA A 200 1.26 -33.89 13.47
C ALA A 200 -0.23 -34.16 13.19
N VAL A 201 -1.00 -34.03 14.27
CA VAL A 201 -2.44 -34.32 14.37
C VAL A 201 -3.21 -33.63 13.24
N SER A 202 -3.69 -34.40 12.28
CA SER A 202 -4.65 -33.95 11.28
C SER A 202 -5.97 -33.61 11.98
N ASP A 203 -6.40 -32.36 11.95
CA ASP A 203 -7.70 -31.92 12.48
C ASP A 203 -8.84 -32.18 11.48
N GLY A 204 -8.86 -33.39 10.90
CA GLY A 204 -9.84 -33.85 9.93
C GLY A 204 -9.52 -33.61 8.44
N SER A 205 -8.48 -32.84 8.10
CA SER A 205 -7.95 -32.73 6.72
C SER A 205 -6.85 -33.75 6.45
N ASN A 206 -6.70 -34.19 5.20
CA ASN A 206 -5.61 -35.10 4.80
C ASN A 206 -4.25 -34.37 4.64
N TRP A 207 -4.16 -33.10 5.02
CA TRP A 207 -2.99 -32.25 4.82
C TRP A 207 -2.90 -31.17 5.90
N ASN A 208 -1.67 -30.79 6.23
CA ASN A 208 -1.31 -29.61 7.01
C ASN A 208 -0.86 -28.49 6.05
N GLY A 209 -1.43 -27.32 6.23
CA GLY A 209 -1.04 -26.07 5.62
C GLY A 209 0.14 -25.44 6.34
N ILE A 210 0.49 -24.22 5.94
CA ILE A 210 1.74 -23.58 6.36
C ILE A 210 1.68 -23.04 7.78
N PHE A 211 0.50 -22.66 8.26
CA PHE A 211 0.31 -22.04 9.57
C PHE A 211 0.03 -23.10 10.64
N GLN A 212 1.02 -23.42 11.47
CA GLN A 212 0.88 -24.46 12.49
C GLN A 212 -0.21 -24.16 13.55
N SER A 213 -0.57 -22.90 13.75
CA SER A 213 -1.68 -22.51 14.65
C SER A 213 -3.06 -22.81 14.08
N SER A 214 -3.16 -23.02 12.76
CA SER A 214 -4.38 -23.35 12.04
C SER A 214 -4.03 -24.20 10.80
N PRO A 215 -3.73 -25.50 11.00
CA PRO A 215 -3.20 -26.37 9.95
C PRO A 215 -4.12 -26.51 8.73
N ASN A 216 -5.43 -26.28 8.87
CA ASN A 216 -6.36 -26.38 7.74
C ASN A 216 -6.43 -25.09 6.90
N THR A 217 -5.58 -24.08 7.20
CA THR A 217 -5.53 -22.83 6.43
C THR A 217 -4.76 -23.02 5.13
N THR A 218 -5.43 -22.74 4.02
CA THR A 218 -4.84 -22.66 2.69
C THR A 218 -4.08 -21.34 2.45
N LEU A 219 -2.95 -21.41 1.76
CA LEU A 219 -2.23 -20.25 1.23
C LEU A 219 -2.62 -19.99 -0.23
N ILE A 220 -2.88 -18.73 -0.57
CA ILE A 220 -3.10 -18.29 -1.94
C ILE A 220 -1.78 -17.81 -2.55
N VAL A 221 -1.45 -18.35 -3.73
CA VAL A 221 -0.40 -17.84 -4.61
C VAL A 221 -1.08 -17.22 -5.83
N LEU A 222 -1.12 -15.89 -5.88
CA LEU A 222 -1.60 -15.15 -7.05
C LEU A 222 -0.46 -14.99 -8.05
N LEU A 223 -0.69 -15.42 -9.28
CA LEU A 223 0.21 -15.27 -10.41
C LEU A 223 -0.35 -14.18 -11.32
N ASP A 224 0.29 -13.01 -11.35
CA ASP A 224 -0.07 -11.93 -12.26
C ASP A 224 0.71 -12.06 -13.57
N PHE A 225 -0.01 -12.37 -14.65
CA PHE A 225 0.59 -12.60 -15.97
C PHE A 225 0.95 -11.27 -16.63
N LYS A 226 2.23 -10.88 -16.58
CA LYS A 226 2.69 -9.59 -17.12
C LYS A 226 3.08 -9.62 -18.60
N SER A 227 3.45 -10.79 -19.14
CA SER A 227 3.70 -10.98 -20.57
C SER A 227 2.49 -11.63 -21.27
N ASN A 228 2.67 -12.15 -22.49
CA ASN A 228 1.60 -12.82 -23.23
C ASN A 228 1.07 -14.01 -22.43
N GLY A 229 -0.22 -13.96 -22.09
CA GLY A 229 -0.85 -14.98 -21.24
C GLY A 229 -0.91 -16.37 -21.86
N ILE A 230 -1.13 -16.45 -23.18
CA ILE A 230 -1.20 -17.73 -23.91
C ILE A 230 0.17 -18.41 -23.91
N GLU A 231 1.24 -17.64 -24.09
CA GLU A 231 2.61 -18.16 -24.06
C GLU A 231 3.07 -18.53 -22.65
N LEU A 232 2.67 -17.77 -21.62
CA LEU A 232 2.97 -18.07 -20.21
C LEU A 232 2.24 -19.31 -19.69
N TRP A 233 1.02 -19.57 -20.16
CA TRP A 233 0.14 -20.63 -19.67
C TRP A 233 0.81 -22.02 -19.57
N PRO A 234 1.49 -22.56 -20.61
CA PRO A 234 2.16 -23.86 -20.51
C PRO A 234 3.28 -23.87 -19.45
N TYR A 235 4.08 -22.80 -19.34
CA TYR A 235 5.13 -22.70 -18.32
C TYR A 235 4.56 -22.69 -16.91
N VAL A 236 3.47 -21.96 -16.67
CA VAL A 236 2.78 -21.96 -15.37
C VAL A 236 2.31 -23.36 -15.01
N ASN A 237 1.67 -24.06 -15.95
CA ASN A 237 1.21 -25.44 -15.71
C ASN A 237 2.37 -26.39 -15.36
N GLN A 238 3.50 -26.25 -16.08
CA GLN A 238 4.71 -27.03 -15.82
C GLN A 238 5.29 -26.75 -14.43
N GLN A 239 5.41 -25.48 -14.03
CA GLN A 239 6.00 -25.11 -12.74
C GLN A 239 5.16 -25.55 -11.53
N LEU A 240 3.85 -25.73 -11.72
CA LEU A 240 2.94 -26.19 -10.68
C LEU A 240 2.94 -27.71 -10.50
N GLU A 241 3.65 -28.47 -11.34
CA GLU A 241 3.64 -29.94 -11.29
C GLU A 241 4.16 -30.51 -9.95
N GLY A 242 5.10 -29.81 -9.30
CA GLY A 242 5.59 -30.19 -7.98
C GLY A 242 4.50 -30.20 -6.91
N PHE A 243 3.55 -29.26 -6.97
CA PHE A 243 2.38 -29.27 -6.09
C PHE A 243 1.32 -30.28 -6.54
N ARG A 244 1.10 -30.37 -7.86
CA ARG A 244 0.08 -31.25 -8.46
C ARG A 244 0.34 -32.71 -8.16
N SER A 245 1.56 -33.18 -8.37
CA SER A 245 1.99 -34.56 -8.09
C SER A 245 1.84 -34.97 -6.61
N LYS A 246 1.79 -34.00 -5.70
CA LYS A 246 1.57 -34.21 -4.25
C LYS A 246 0.12 -34.01 -3.81
N GLY A 247 -0.78 -33.64 -4.73
CA GLY A 247 -2.17 -33.33 -4.40
C GLY A 247 -2.34 -32.08 -3.55
N TRP A 248 -1.40 -31.12 -3.63
CA TRP A 248 -1.39 -29.92 -2.80
C TRP A 248 -2.08 -28.69 -3.40
N LEU A 249 -2.64 -28.82 -4.60
CA LEU A 249 -3.43 -27.78 -5.24
C LEU A 249 -4.92 -27.97 -4.97
N THR A 250 -5.55 -26.90 -4.49
CA THR A 250 -7.01 -26.78 -4.45
C THR A 250 -7.48 -26.81 -5.89
N HIS A 251 -8.50 -27.61 -6.16
CA HIS A 251 -8.96 -27.82 -7.52
C HIS A 251 -10.46 -27.99 -7.58
N TRP A 252 -11.01 -27.70 -8.75
CA TRP A 252 -12.39 -28.00 -9.11
C TRP A 252 -12.42 -29.25 -10.00
N ASN A 253 -13.41 -30.11 -9.76
CA ASN A 253 -13.75 -31.24 -10.60
C ASN A 253 -15.25 -31.21 -10.94
N SER A 254 -15.61 -31.62 -12.16
CA SER A 254 -17.02 -31.63 -12.61
C SER A 254 -17.95 -32.51 -11.77
N SER A 255 -17.40 -33.55 -11.12
CA SER A 255 -18.17 -34.55 -10.38
C SER A 255 -18.29 -34.22 -8.89
N THR A 256 -17.23 -33.67 -8.28
CA THR A 256 -17.14 -33.45 -6.82
C THR A 256 -17.15 -31.96 -6.42
N GLY A 257 -17.07 -31.05 -7.39
CA GLY A 257 -16.91 -29.62 -7.11
C GLY A 257 -15.50 -29.29 -6.62
N ILE A 258 -15.40 -28.34 -5.69
CA ILE A 258 -14.10 -27.86 -5.16
C ILE A 258 -13.58 -28.82 -4.08
N THR A 259 -12.33 -29.25 -4.25
CA THR A 259 -11.56 -29.98 -3.23
C THR A 259 -10.44 -29.08 -2.72
N TRP A 260 -10.45 -28.79 -1.41
CA TRP A 260 -9.48 -27.90 -0.76
C TRP A 260 -8.15 -28.59 -0.47
N ALA A 261 -7.07 -27.85 -0.68
CA ALA A 261 -5.69 -28.27 -0.44
C ALA A 261 -4.86 -27.13 0.21
N PRO A 262 -3.60 -27.39 0.62
CA PRO A 262 -2.75 -26.38 1.24
C PRO A 262 -2.51 -25.13 0.40
N ILE A 263 -2.59 -25.23 -0.94
CA ILE A 263 -2.34 -24.12 -1.87
C ILE A 263 -3.57 -23.88 -2.74
N ILE A 264 -3.91 -22.60 -2.98
CA ILE A 264 -4.78 -22.14 -4.07
C ILE A 264 -3.93 -21.31 -5.01
N VAL A 265 -4.00 -21.60 -6.30
CA VAL A 265 -3.39 -20.76 -7.34
C VAL A 265 -4.46 -19.88 -7.95
N VAL A 266 -4.20 -18.58 -8.02
CA VAL A 266 -5.09 -17.60 -8.67
C VAL A 266 -4.34 -16.92 -9.81
N ALA A 267 -4.87 -16.98 -11.02
CA ALA A 267 -4.32 -16.29 -12.18
C ALA A 267 -4.97 -14.92 -12.38
N SER A 268 -4.15 -13.89 -12.58
CA SER A 268 -4.56 -12.50 -12.81
C SER A 268 -3.80 -11.89 -14.00
N GLY A 269 -3.98 -10.59 -14.26
CA GLY A 269 -3.31 -9.87 -15.34
C GLY A 269 -3.76 -10.34 -16.73
N ASN A 270 -2.81 -10.65 -17.61
CA ASN A 270 -3.07 -11.15 -18.96
C ASN A 270 -3.47 -12.64 -19.01
N ALA A 271 -3.83 -13.26 -17.88
CA ALA A 271 -4.18 -14.67 -17.80
C ALA A 271 -5.33 -15.01 -18.78
N PRO A 272 -5.19 -16.05 -19.61
CA PRO A 272 -6.18 -16.38 -20.63
C PRO A 272 -7.41 -17.11 -20.02
N PHE A 273 -8.45 -16.37 -19.63
CA PHE A 273 -9.68 -16.93 -19.03
C PHE A 273 -10.29 -18.11 -19.83
N ASN A 274 -10.26 -18.04 -21.16
CA ASN A 274 -10.78 -19.11 -22.02
C ASN A 274 -9.94 -20.40 -21.94
N LEU A 275 -8.61 -20.29 -21.79
CA LEU A 275 -7.75 -21.46 -21.61
C LEU A 275 -7.86 -22.03 -20.20
N LEU A 276 -8.04 -21.18 -19.18
CA LEU A 276 -8.34 -21.64 -17.83
C LEU A 276 -9.60 -22.51 -17.80
N ASN A 277 -10.65 -22.08 -18.52
CA ASN A 277 -11.93 -22.78 -18.58
C ASN A 277 -12.03 -23.85 -19.68
N SER A 278 -11.00 -24.07 -20.50
CA SER A 278 -11.09 -25.02 -21.61
C SER A 278 -11.17 -26.47 -21.13
N ASN A 279 -10.58 -26.78 -19.97
CA ASN A 279 -10.74 -28.08 -19.34
C ASN A 279 -12.03 -28.11 -18.52
N THR A 280 -13.03 -28.83 -19.04
CA THR A 280 -14.37 -28.93 -18.45
C THR A 280 -14.48 -30.00 -17.36
N THR A 281 -13.42 -30.78 -17.10
CA THR A 281 -13.46 -31.88 -16.12
C THR A 281 -12.58 -31.64 -14.90
N TYR A 282 -11.47 -30.90 -15.04
CA TYR A 282 -10.53 -30.63 -13.95
C TYR A 282 -9.83 -29.28 -14.13
N ARG A 283 -9.73 -28.49 -13.05
CA ARG A 283 -8.97 -27.23 -13.02
C ARG A 283 -8.37 -27.02 -11.62
N ASP A 284 -7.10 -26.67 -11.54
CA ASP A 284 -6.37 -26.40 -10.29
C ASP A 284 -5.80 -24.97 -10.21
N ILE A 285 -6.18 -24.14 -11.19
CA ILE A 285 -5.90 -22.70 -11.25
C ILE A 285 -7.25 -21.99 -11.31
N PHE A 286 -7.47 -21.06 -10.39
CA PHE A 286 -8.65 -20.20 -10.35
C PHE A 286 -8.32 -18.83 -10.95
N TYR A 287 -9.34 -18.06 -11.31
CA TYR A 287 -9.20 -16.73 -11.87
C TYR A 287 -9.41 -15.63 -10.81
N ASP A 288 -8.74 -14.48 -11.00
CA ASP A 288 -9.03 -13.22 -10.32
C ASP A 288 -10.07 -12.43 -11.14
N ALA A 289 -11.34 -12.57 -10.78
CA ALA A 289 -12.42 -11.92 -11.52
C ALA A 289 -12.39 -10.38 -11.36
N PRO A 290 -12.84 -9.61 -12.35
CA PRO A 290 -13.02 -8.16 -12.19
C PRO A 290 -14.13 -7.85 -11.18
N LEU A 291 -13.80 -7.21 -10.05
CA LEU A 291 -14.78 -6.88 -9.01
C LEU A 291 -15.77 -5.78 -9.44
N ASP A 292 -15.40 -4.95 -10.41
CA ASP A 292 -16.25 -3.94 -11.05
C ASP A 292 -17.20 -4.52 -12.11
N ASP A 293 -16.91 -5.69 -12.67
CA ASP A 293 -17.81 -6.47 -13.53
C ASP A 293 -18.31 -7.77 -12.84
N ILE A 294 -18.36 -7.77 -11.51
CA ILE A 294 -18.73 -8.95 -10.72
C ILE A 294 -20.16 -9.46 -11.01
N SER A 295 -21.03 -8.64 -11.60
CA SER A 295 -22.36 -9.07 -12.04
C SER A 295 -22.35 -10.01 -13.24
N ASN A 296 -21.25 -10.06 -14.00
CA ASN A 296 -21.15 -10.89 -15.19
C ASN A 296 -21.27 -12.38 -14.82
N PRO A 297 -22.24 -13.13 -15.38
CA PRO A 297 -22.55 -14.49 -14.95
C PRO A 297 -21.43 -15.50 -15.24
N ILE A 298 -20.43 -15.15 -16.06
CA ILE A 298 -19.32 -16.07 -16.36
C ILE A 298 -18.40 -16.32 -15.16
N TYR A 299 -18.41 -15.44 -14.15
CA TYR A 299 -17.58 -15.58 -12.95
C TYR A 299 -18.37 -16.20 -11.81
N ASP A 300 -17.90 -17.33 -11.29
CA ASP A 300 -18.39 -18.00 -10.10
C ASP A 300 -17.25 -18.76 -9.40
N ASN A 301 -17.56 -19.41 -8.27
CA ASN A 301 -16.57 -20.16 -7.48
C ASN A 301 -15.99 -21.40 -8.18
N THR A 302 -16.52 -21.84 -9.34
CA THR A 302 -16.00 -22.98 -10.09
C THR A 302 -14.85 -22.62 -11.01
N ASN A 303 -14.68 -21.32 -11.29
CA ASN A 303 -13.61 -20.81 -12.16
C ASN A 303 -12.78 -19.69 -11.52
N SER A 304 -13.34 -18.96 -10.55
CA SER A 304 -12.70 -17.83 -9.90
C SER A 304 -12.59 -18.06 -8.40
N TYR A 305 -11.59 -17.43 -7.77
CA TYR A 305 -11.43 -17.44 -6.31
C TYR A 305 -11.42 -16.03 -5.74
N TYR A 306 -10.68 -15.13 -6.39
CA TYR A 306 -10.70 -13.71 -6.09
C TYR A 306 -11.68 -12.96 -7.00
N ALA A 307 -12.10 -11.80 -6.52
CA ALA A 307 -12.60 -10.73 -7.35
C ALA A 307 -11.91 -9.43 -6.95
N SER A 308 -11.05 -8.89 -7.81
CA SER A 308 -10.19 -7.74 -7.49
C SER A 308 -10.49 -6.52 -8.36
N VAL A 309 -10.23 -5.33 -7.82
CA VAL A 309 -10.24 -4.06 -8.59
C VAL A 309 -9.39 -2.98 -7.90
N SER A 310 -8.86 -2.03 -8.66
CA SER A 310 -8.26 -0.81 -8.12
C SER A 310 -9.30 -0.02 -7.34
N MET A 311 -8.97 0.38 -6.11
CA MET A 311 -9.85 1.20 -5.27
C MET A 311 -10.16 2.56 -5.93
N PRO A 312 -9.17 3.32 -6.45
CA PRO A 312 -9.46 4.53 -7.22
C PRO A 312 -10.35 4.28 -8.44
N HIS A 313 -10.16 3.17 -9.16
CA HIS A 313 -11.00 2.85 -10.32
C HIS A 313 -12.45 2.59 -9.93
N ALA A 314 -12.65 1.75 -8.91
CA ALA A 314 -14.00 1.37 -8.47
C ALA A 314 -14.71 2.49 -7.70
N LEU A 315 -14.02 3.15 -6.77
CA LEU A 315 -14.65 4.03 -5.78
C LEU A 315 -14.31 5.51 -6.01
N GLY A 316 -13.39 5.84 -6.91
CA GLY A 316 -12.86 7.20 -7.05
C GLY A 316 -12.03 7.64 -5.85
N LYS A 317 -11.71 8.94 -5.79
CA LYS A 317 -10.90 9.53 -4.70
C LYS A 317 -11.75 9.74 -3.44
N GLN A 318 -11.20 9.38 -2.28
CA GLN A 318 -11.80 9.63 -0.98
C GLN A 318 -11.48 11.06 -0.53
N TRP A 319 -12.35 12.01 -0.87
CA TRP A 319 -12.21 13.41 -0.46
C TRP A 319 -12.32 13.57 1.06
N LEU A 320 -11.51 14.48 1.62
CA LEU A 320 -11.42 14.72 3.07
C LEU A 320 -11.07 13.46 3.89
N TRP A 321 -10.35 12.51 3.28
CA TRP A 321 -9.83 11.31 3.96
C TRP A 321 -10.94 10.41 4.53
N LYS A 322 -12.09 10.35 3.86
CA LYS A 322 -13.23 9.50 4.24
C LYS A 322 -13.99 9.00 3.02
N PHE A 323 -14.72 7.90 3.19
CA PHE A 323 -15.69 7.47 2.18
C PHE A 323 -16.98 8.30 2.27
N SER A 324 -17.51 8.68 1.11
CA SER A 324 -18.87 9.20 1.00
C SER A 324 -19.92 8.08 1.13
N PRO A 325 -21.18 8.39 1.45
CA PRO A 325 -22.25 7.39 1.47
C PRO A 325 -22.40 6.61 0.15
N ALA A 326 -22.21 7.28 -0.99
CA ALA A 326 -22.27 6.63 -2.30
C ALA A 326 -21.11 5.64 -2.50
N GLN A 327 -19.90 6.00 -2.06
CA GLN A 327 -18.73 5.10 -2.11
C GLN A 327 -18.92 3.87 -1.22
N LEU A 328 -19.44 4.06 0.00
CA LEU A 328 -19.76 2.95 0.90
C LEU A 328 -20.85 2.03 0.31
N ALA A 329 -21.92 2.60 -0.25
CA ALA A 329 -22.97 1.83 -0.89
C ALA A 329 -22.44 1.02 -2.09
N LYS A 330 -21.57 1.61 -2.92
CA LYS A 330 -20.93 0.91 -4.04
C LYS A 330 -20.00 -0.22 -3.55
N MET A 331 -19.17 0.07 -2.56
CA MET A 331 -18.27 -0.92 -1.93
C MET A 331 -19.07 -2.12 -1.41
N ASN A 332 -20.14 -1.88 -0.65
CA ASN A 332 -20.96 -2.94 -0.07
C ASN A 332 -21.66 -3.76 -1.15
N LYS A 333 -22.15 -3.11 -2.20
CA LYS A 333 -22.74 -3.82 -3.36
C LYS A 333 -21.71 -4.75 -4.01
N GLN A 334 -20.49 -4.28 -4.23
CA GLN A 334 -19.43 -5.07 -4.86
C GLN A 334 -18.99 -6.25 -3.98
N ILE A 335 -18.71 -6.00 -2.68
CA ILE A 335 -18.30 -7.05 -1.73
C ILE A 335 -19.39 -8.11 -1.60
N ASN A 336 -20.66 -7.71 -1.45
CA ASN A 336 -21.77 -8.64 -1.34
C ASN A 336 -21.98 -9.45 -2.61
N ALA A 337 -21.85 -8.82 -3.80
CA ALA A 337 -21.97 -9.53 -5.07
C ALA A 337 -20.88 -10.59 -5.25
N ALA A 338 -19.63 -10.30 -4.88
CA ALA A 338 -18.56 -11.29 -4.88
C ALA A 338 -18.84 -12.41 -3.88
N SER A 339 -19.25 -12.07 -2.65
CA SER A 339 -19.57 -13.04 -1.60
C SER A 339 -20.71 -13.98 -2.00
N MET A 340 -21.77 -13.48 -2.63
CA MET A 340 -22.88 -14.31 -3.14
C MET A 340 -22.44 -15.30 -4.22
N LYS A 341 -21.35 -15.00 -4.93
CA LYS A 341 -20.72 -15.90 -5.92
C LYS A 341 -19.67 -16.83 -5.31
N GLY A 342 -19.46 -16.77 -3.98
CA GLY A 342 -18.43 -17.51 -3.28
C GLY A 342 -17.01 -16.97 -3.49
N LEU A 343 -16.86 -15.76 -4.03
CA LEU A 343 -15.57 -15.13 -4.36
C LEU A 343 -15.09 -14.21 -3.24
N LYS A 344 -13.78 -14.06 -3.13
CA LYS A 344 -13.13 -13.15 -2.17
C LYS A 344 -12.89 -11.79 -2.82
N ALA A 345 -13.70 -10.80 -2.45
CA ALA A 345 -13.48 -9.42 -2.89
C ALA A 345 -12.15 -8.88 -2.34
N ARG A 346 -11.39 -8.18 -3.19
CA ARG A 346 -10.15 -7.48 -2.85
C ARG A 346 -10.10 -6.12 -3.55
N TYR A 347 -9.65 -5.09 -2.84
CA TYR A 347 -9.29 -3.80 -3.46
C TYR A 347 -7.79 -3.59 -3.38
N TRP A 348 -7.13 -3.32 -4.51
CA TRP A 348 -5.73 -2.92 -4.58
C TRP A 348 -5.61 -1.40 -4.81
N GLU A 349 -4.38 -0.85 -4.80
CA GLU A 349 -4.16 0.60 -4.83
C GLU A 349 -4.85 1.34 -3.66
N THR A 350 -4.87 0.70 -2.48
CA THR A 350 -5.43 1.33 -1.29
C THR A 350 -4.51 2.44 -0.79
N PRO A 351 -5.04 3.50 -0.15
CA PRO A 351 -4.22 4.58 0.37
C PRO A 351 -3.16 4.07 1.35
N THR A 352 -1.89 4.35 1.08
CA THR A 352 -0.75 3.94 1.93
C THR A 352 -0.33 5.03 2.92
N TRP A 353 -0.72 6.29 2.67
CA TRP A 353 -0.41 7.45 3.50
C TRP A 353 -1.55 8.48 3.50
N PRO A 354 -1.80 9.20 4.62
CA PRO A 354 -1.19 9.03 5.95
C PRO A 354 -1.63 7.74 6.64
N VAL A 355 -0.84 7.23 7.60
CA VAL A 355 -1.09 5.95 8.29
C VAL A 355 -2.50 5.87 8.88
N ASN A 356 -2.99 6.94 9.53
CA ASN A 356 -4.34 6.95 10.08
C ASN A 356 -5.43 6.80 9.02
N PHE A 357 -5.20 7.31 7.80
CA PHE A 357 -6.15 7.16 6.71
C PHE A 357 -6.09 5.74 6.11
N LYS A 358 -4.89 5.16 5.98
CA LYS A 358 -4.71 3.74 5.64
C LYS A 358 -5.48 2.85 6.64
N ASP A 359 -5.28 3.06 7.94
CA ASP A 359 -5.92 2.27 9.00
C ASP A 359 -7.45 2.44 8.98
N TYR A 360 -7.94 3.67 8.75
CA TYR A 360 -9.37 3.93 8.52
C TYR A 360 -9.91 3.14 7.33
N VAL A 361 -9.23 3.16 6.18
CA VAL A 361 -9.66 2.43 4.98
C VAL A 361 -9.69 0.92 5.25
N SER A 362 -8.64 0.37 5.86
CA SER A 362 -8.63 -1.04 6.26
C SER A 362 -9.77 -1.37 7.21
N GLY A 363 -10.02 -0.54 8.23
CA GLY A 363 -11.13 -0.72 9.16
C GLY A 363 -12.50 -0.78 8.47
N ILE A 364 -12.76 0.14 7.54
CA ILE A 364 -14.00 0.17 6.76
C ILE A 364 -14.13 -1.06 5.87
N LEU A 365 -13.06 -1.49 5.18
CA LEU A 365 -13.11 -2.70 4.35
C LEU A 365 -13.46 -3.94 5.19
N ILE A 366 -12.86 -4.07 6.38
CA ILE A 366 -13.12 -5.18 7.29
C ILE A 366 -14.56 -5.13 7.82
N GLU A 367 -15.05 -3.94 8.20
CA GLU A 367 -16.44 -3.74 8.64
C GLU A 367 -17.48 -4.15 7.61
N ASN A 368 -17.16 -3.98 6.34
CA ASN A 368 -18.04 -4.33 5.24
C ASN A 368 -17.77 -5.74 4.70
N GLY A 369 -16.99 -6.56 5.41
CA GLY A 369 -16.81 -7.99 5.12
C GLY A 369 -15.92 -8.28 3.90
N ILE A 370 -14.90 -7.45 3.65
CA ILE A 370 -13.94 -7.72 2.58
C ILE A 370 -13.38 -9.15 2.68
N GLY A 371 -13.28 -9.84 1.54
CA GLY A 371 -12.82 -11.23 1.51
C GLY A 371 -11.31 -11.37 1.69
N MET A 372 -10.54 -10.40 1.22
CA MET A 372 -9.09 -10.37 1.32
C MET A 372 -8.58 -8.93 1.39
N LEU A 373 -7.82 -8.58 2.43
CA LEU A 373 -7.25 -7.24 2.58
C LEU A 373 -5.93 -7.12 1.80
N ASN A 374 -5.83 -6.16 0.89
CA ASN A 374 -4.57 -5.89 0.19
C ASN A 374 -3.55 -5.20 1.11
N VAL A 375 -2.31 -5.68 1.15
CA VAL A 375 -1.25 -5.16 2.02
C VAL A 375 0.04 -4.94 1.24
N ASP A 376 0.35 -3.68 0.95
CA ASP A 376 1.62 -3.27 0.32
C ASP A 376 2.78 -3.14 1.32
N ALA A 377 2.49 -2.81 2.59
CA ALA A 377 3.51 -2.59 3.61
C ALA A 377 3.08 -3.09 4.99
N PHE A 378 3.97 -3.84 5.64
CA PHE A 378 3.78 -4.46 6.97
C PHE A 378 4.13 -3.53 8.15
N SER A 379 4.13 -2.21 7.98
CA SER A 379 4.45 -1.27 9.06
C SER A 379 3.41 -1.34 10.20
N SER A 380 3.75 -2.11 11.23
CA SER A 380 3.32 -2.19 12.65
C SER A 380 1.92 -1.81 13.16
N THR A 381 1.07 -1.07 12.44
CA THR A 381 -0.31 -0.75 12.87
C THR A 381 -1.37 -1.69 12.32
N LEU A 382 -1.09 -2.42 11.22
CA LEU A 382 -2.02 -3.41 10.63
C LEU A 382 -2.29 -4.62 11.55
N TYR A 383 -1.36 -4.91 12.46
CA TYR A 383 -1.43 -6.08 13.34
C TYR A 383 -2.67 -6.05 14.27
N PHE A 384 -3.05 -4.88 14.78
CA PHE A 384 -4.15 -4.74 15.75
C PHE A 384 -5.55 -4.86 15.13
N PRO A 385 -5.88 -4.20 14.00
CA PRO A 385 -7.17 -4.37 13.33
C PRO A 385 -7.35 -5.76 12.75
N LEU A 386 -6.28 -6.37 12.21
CA LEU A 386 -6.35 -7.71 11.63
C LEU A 386 -6.58 -8.78 12.69
N LEU A 387 -5.88 -8.74 13.83
CA LEU A 387 -6.04 -9.74 14.89
C LEU A 387 -7.36 -9.63 15.65
N THR A 388 -7.83 -8.41 15.94
CA THR A 388 -9.03 -8.23 16.77
C THR A 388 -10.34 -8.53 16.03
N LYS A 389 -10.36 -8.43 14.69
CA LYS A 389 -11.60 -8.59 13.90
C LYS A 389 -11.60 -9.81 12.97
N PHE A 390 -10.44 -10.25 12.46
CA PHE A 390 -10.33 -11.54 11.75
C PHE A 390 -9.87 -12.70 12.64
N GLY A 391 -9.12 -12.42 13.72
CA GLY A 391 -8.62 -13.48 14.62
C GLY A 391 -9.64 -14.00 15.62
N GLN A 392 -10.66 -13.20 15.99
CA GLN A 392 -11.68 -13.59 16.97
C GLN A 392 -13.02 -12.90 16.70
N ASN A 393 -13.91 -13.58 15.97
CA ASN A 393 -15.34 -13.40 16.21
C ASN A 393 -15.68 -13.95 17.60
N ARG A 394 -15.41 -13.14 18.63
CA ARG A 394 -16.19 -12.97 19.87
C ARG A 394 -15.46 -11.99 20.78
N LEU A 395 -15.67 -10.69 20.56
CA LEU A 395 -15.77 -9.76 21.67
C LEU A 395 -16.98 -8.85 21.42
N VAL A 396 -18.01 -9.18 22.17
CA VAL A 396 -19.22 -8.42 22.43
C VAL A 396 -18.83 -6.98 22.80
N TRP A 397 -19.51 -6.00 22.20
CA TRP A 397 -19.80 -4.74 22.87
C TRP A 397 -21.30 -4.67 23.09
#